data_AF-A0A1I1TBQ8-F1
#
_entry.id   AF-A0A1I1TBQ8-F1
#
_cell.length_a   1.000
_cell.length_b   1.000
_cell.length_c   1.000
_cell.angle_alpha   90.00
_cell.angle_beta   90.00
_cell.angle_gamma   90.00
#
_symmetry.space_group_name_H-M   'P 1'
#
loop_
_entity.id
_entity.type
_entity.pdbx_description
1 polymer ?
#
loop_
_entity_poly.entity_id
_entity_poly.type
_entity_poly.pdbx_seq_one_letter_code
_entity_poly.pdbx_strand_id
1 'polypeptide(L)'
;METLYFLIPLAILLLGIAAAGFLWAIRSGQFDDLEGPAYRILMDDDDPKIPVRQPPPEDKPEDRSRARDPASGTDTEGEDPDGGGPR
;
A
#
# COMPACT_ATOMS: atom_id res chain seq x y z
N MET A 1 6.59 18.00 61.70
CA MET A 1 7.74 18.66 61.03
C MET A 1 8.76 17.65 60.49
N GLU A 2 8.81 16.42 60.99
CA GLU A 2 9.67 15.31 60.52
C GLU A 2 9.58 15.00 59.01
N THR A 3 8.36 15.00 58.44
CA THR A 3 8.11 14.52 57.07
C THR A 3 8.79 15.38 56.00
N LEU A 4 8.97 16.68 56.26
CA LEU A 4 9.67 17.58 55.32
C LEU A 4 11.11 17.13 55.05
N TYR A 5 11.79 16.55 56.05
CA TYR A 5 13.15 16.05 55.88
C TYR A 5 13.24 14.86 54.93
N PHE A 6 12.15 14.11 54.74
CA PHE A 6 12.08 13.06 53.72
C PHE A 6 11.60 13.59 52.37
N LEU A 7 10.62 14.51 52.35
CA LEU A 7 10.04 15.02 51.12
C LEU A 7 11.00 15.90 50.32
N ILE A 8 11.80 16.75 50.98
CA ILE A 8 12.75 17.63 50.30
C ILE A 8 13.78 16.84 49.47
N PRO A 9 14.55 15.88 50.04
CA PRO A 9 15.51 15.12 49.27
C PRO A 9 14.84 14.23 48.22
N LEU A 10 13.67 13.67 48.51
CA LEU A 10 12.90 12.90 47.53
C LEU A 10 12.50 13.77 46.33
N ALA A 11 12.03 15.00 46.57
CA ALA A 11 11.67 15.93 45.51
C ALA A 11 12.88 16.34 44.66
N ILE A 12 14.03 16.61 45.29
CA ILE A 12 15.28 16.92 44.58
C ILE A 12 15.72 15.73 43.72
N LEU A 13 15.61 14.50 44.24
CA LEU A 13 15.95 13.29 43.50
C LEU A 13 15.04 13.11 42.28
N LEU A 14 13.73 13.25 42.45
CA LEU A 14 12.77 13.16 41.35
C LEU A 14 13.00 14.26 40.30
N LEU A 15 13.26 15.49 40.74
CA LEU A 15 13.62 16.60 39.85
C LEU A 15 14.91 16.30 39.07
N GLY A 16 15.93 15.74 39.73
CA GLY A 16 17.18 15.35 39.09
C GLY A 16 17.00 14.25 38.05
N ILE A 17 16.20 13.22 38.34
CA ILE A 17 15.86 12.15 37.40
C ILE A 17 15.09 12.72 36.20
N ALA A 18 14.09 13.57 36.45
CA ALA A 18 13.31 14.21 35.38
C ALA A 18 14.21 15.10 34.50
N ALA A 19 15.08 15.91 35.09
CA ALA A 19 16.03 16.74 34.36
C ALA A 19 17.02 15.90 33.54
N ALA A 20 17.57 14.83 34.11
CA ALA A 20 18.46 13.92 33.40
C ALA A 20 17.76 13.24 32.21
N GLY A 21 16.53 12.76 32.40
CA GLY A 21 15.71 12.18 31.32
C GLY A 21 15.40 13.20 30.23
N PHE A 22 15.06 14.44 30.60
CA PHE A 22 14.80 15.53 29.66
C PHE A 22 16.05 15.91 28.85
N LEU A 23 17.21 16.06 29.49
CA LEU A 23 18.48 16.34 28.82
C LEU A 23 18.90 15.18 27.89
N TRP A 24 18.64 13.94 28.29
CA TRP A 24 18.89 12.78 27.45
C TRP A 24 17.97 12.76 26.21
N ALA A 25 16.69 13.11 26.37
CA ALA A 25 15.73 13.19 25.26
C ALA A 25 16.12 14.27 24.24
N ILE A 26 16.55 15.45 24.71
CA ILE A 26 17.10 16.51 23.84
C ILE A 26 18.31 16.01 23.08
N ARG A 27 19.27 15.38 23.78
CA ARG A 27 20.49 14.89 23.13
C ARG A 27 20.25 13.72 22.18
N SER A 28 19.12 13.01 22.33
CA SER A 28 18.73 11.90 21.46
C SER A 28 17.97 12.36 20.21
N GLY A 29 17.76 13.67 20.03
CA GLY A 29 17.10 14.21 18.83
C GLY A 29 15.61 13.84 18.72
N GLN A 30 14.96 13.45 19.82
CA GLN A 30 13.56 12.97 19.78
C GLN A 30 12.55 14.07 19.42
N PHE A 31 12.97 15.34 19.51
CA PHE A 31 12.18 16.50 19.13
C PHE A 31 12.31 16.88 17.63
N ASP A 32 13.26 16.29 16.90
CA ASP A 32 13.52 16.63 15.50
C ASP A 32 12.43 16.08 14.55
N ASP A 33 11.67 15.06 14.98
CA ASP A 33 10.59 14.43 14.20
C ASP A 33 9.18 15.02 14.50
N LEU A 34 9.10 16.09 15.28
CA LEU A 34 7.84 16.81 15.53
C LEU A 34 7.39 17.68 14.34
N GLU A 35 8.29 17.92 13.37
CA GLU A 35 7.99 18.74 12.18
C GLU A 35 7.27 17.95 11.06
N GLY A 36 7.23 16.61 11.14
CA GLY A 36 6.79 15.74 10.04
C GLY A 36 5.29 15.71 9.71
N PRO A 37 4.36 15.68 10.69
CA PRO A 37 2.92 15.52 10.39
C PRO A 37 2.16 16.83 10.11
N ALA A 38 2.57 17.94 10.75
CA ALA A 38 1.84 19.21 10.67
C ALA A 38 1.88 19.84 9.27
N TYR A 39 2.96 19.60 8.52
CA TYR A 39 3.11 20.14 7.16
C TYR A 39 2.21 19.43 6.14
N ARG A 40 1.88 18.14 6.36
CA ARG A 40 1.07 17.37 5.40
C ARG A 40 -0.41 17.74 5.43
N ILE A 41 -0.95 18.10 6.60
CA ILE A 41 -2.37 18.51 6.72
C ILE A 41 -2.68 19.86 6.06
N LEU A 42 -1.71 20.78 6.00
CA LEU A 42 -1.90 22.12 5.42
C LEU A 42 -1.48 22.23 3.94
N MET A 43 -0.74 21.25 3.41
CA MET A 43 -0.21 21.28 2.03
C MET A 43 -0.79 20.18 1.12
N ASP A 44 -1.63 19.28 1.63
CA ASP A 44 -2.32 18.25 0.83
C ASP A 44 -3.54 18.77 0.04
N ASP A 45 -3.95 20.03 0.22
CA ASP A 45 -5.11 20.60 -0.51
C ASP A 45 -4.79 21.00 -1.96
N ASP A 46 -3.51 21.00 -2.37
CA ASP A 46 -3.07 21.41 -3.71
C ASP A 46 -2.54 20.29 -4.62
N ASP A 47 -2.54 19.02 -4.18
CA ASP A 47 -2.08 17.88 -5.01
C ASP A 47 -3.21 16.88 -5.30
N PRO A 48 -3.74 16.80 -6.54
CA PRO A 48 -4.70 15.78 -6.92
C PRO A 48 -3.96 14.46 -7.20
N LYS A 49 -3.41 13.83 -6.15
CA LYS A 49 -2.91 12.45 -6.22
C LYS A 49 -3.31 11.65 -4.99
N ILE A 50 -4.62 11.50 -4.82
CA ILE A 50 -5.16 10.35 -4.09
C ILE A 50 -4.71 9.09 -4.84
N PRO A 51 -3.91 8.17 -4.27
CA PRO A 51 -3.74 6.86 -4.86
C PRO A 51 -5.10 6.18 -4.83
N VAL A 52 -5.74 6.10 -6.00
CA VAL A 52 -6.98 5.35 -6.20
C VAL A 52 -6.70 3.93 -5.68
N ARG A 53 -7.37 3.56 -4.57
CA ARG A 53 -7.47 2.15 -4.18
C ARG A 53 -8.05 1.43 -5.39
N GLN A 54 -7.23 0.64 -6.09
CA GLN A 54 -7.71 -0.20 -7.18
C GLN A 54 -8.80 -1.09 -6.58
N PRO A 55 -10.05 -1.05 -7.09
CA PRO A 55 -11.06 -1.97 -6.64
C PRO A 55 -10.57 -3.40 -6.88
N PRO A 56 -10.98 -4.37 -6.04
CA PRO A 56 -10.56 -5.76 -6.16
C PRO A 56 -10.74 -6.27 -7.60
N PRO A 57 -9.89 -7.21 -8.06
CA PRO A 57 -9.99 -7.73 -9.42
C PRO A 57 -11.40 -8.26 -9.64
N GLU A 58 -12.07 -7.69 -10.64
CA GLU A 58 -13.38 -8.13 -11.08
C GLU A 58 -13.18 -9.52 -11.71
N ASP A 59 -13.74 -10.56 -11.08
CA ASP A 59 -13.77 -11.93 -11.59
C ASP A 59 -14.47 -11.94 -12.95
N LYS A 60 -13.68 -11.82 -14.02
CA LYS A 60 -14.17 -12.06 -15.38
C LYS A 60 -14.63 -13.52 -15.43
N PRO A 61 -15.87 -13.83 -15.83
CA PRO A 61 -16.26 -15.19 -16.07
C PRO A 61 -15.38 -15.72 -17.20
N GLU A 62 -14.54 -16.71 -16.86
CA GLU A 62 -13.69 -17.43 -17.78
C GLU A 62 -14.51 -17.89 -18.98
N ASP A 63 -14.08 -17.45 -20.17
CA ASP A 63 -14.58 -17.91 -21.46
C ASP A 63 -14.36 -19.43 -21.58
N ARG A 64 -15.38 -20.17 -21.15
CA ARG A 64 -15.42 -21.62 -21.13
C ARG A 64 -15.91 -22.20 -22.46
N SER A 65 -15.69 -21.51 -23.59
CA SER A 65 -16.19 -21.97 -24.90
C SER A 65 -15.11 -22.44 -25.87
N ARG A 66 -13.83 -22.46 -25.48
CA ARG A 66 -12.74 -23.00 -26.32
C ARG A 66 -12.28 -24.39 -25.89
N ALA A 67 -13.22 -25.32 -25.78
CA ALA A 67 -12.91 -26.74 -25.64
C ALA A 67 -14.06 -27.62 -26.14
N ARG A 68 -14.22 -27.69 -27.47
CA ARG A 68 -14.87 -28.83 -28.11
C ARG A 68 -14.51 -28.92 -29.60
N ASP A 69 -13.29 -29.35 -29.87
CA ASP A 69 -13.06 -30.27 -30.98
C ASP A 69 -12.80 -31.64 -30.34
N PRO A 70 -13.59 -32.67 -30.70
CA PRO A 70 -13.02 -33.59 -31.67
C PRO A 70 -14.03 -34.24 -32.63
N ALA A 71 -13.59 -34.33 -33.89
CA ALA A 71 -13.79 -35.43 -34.84
C ALA A 71 -15.21 -35.73 -35.39
N SER A 72 -15.29 -35.82 -36.72
CA SER A 72 -16.12 -36.71 -37.56
C SER A 72 -16.70 -35.93 -38.75
N GLY A 73 -16.13 -36.04 -39.95
CA GLY A 73 -16.66 -36.91 -41.02
C GLY A 73 -17.11 -36.03 -42.20
N THR A 74 -16.70 -36.33 -43.44
CA THR A 74 -17.62 -36.78 -44.53
C THR A 74 -18.60 -35.66 -44.95
N ASP A 75 -18.61 -35.06 -46.15
CA ASP A 75 -18.27 -35.58 -47.47
C ASP A 75 -18.00 -34.42 -48.46
N THR A 76 -17.14 -34.70 -49.41
CA THR A 76 -16.89 -33.93 -50.63
C THR A 76 -18.05 -34.18 -51.60
N GLU A 77 -18.77 -33.15 -52.04
CA GLU A 77 -19.68 -33.24 -53.20
C GLU A 77 -19.93 -31.86 -53.83
N GLY A 78 -19.86 -31.80 -55.18
CA GLY A 78 -20.41 -30.73 -56.03
C GLY A 78 -19.37 -29.68 -56.48
N GLU A 79 -18.61 -29.93 -57.54
CA GLU A 79 -18.92 -29.65 -58.97
C GLU A 79 -18.30 -28.32 -59.47
N ASP A 80 -17.20 -28.47 -60.23
CA ASP A 80 -16.86 -27.93 -61.57
C ASP A 80 -17.50 -26.59 -62.07
N PRO A 81 -16.90 -25.84 -63.02
CA PRO A 81 -15.89 -26.29 -63.97
C PRO A 81 -14.77 -25.30 -64.36
N ASP A 82 -13.84 -25.86 -65.12
CA ASP A 82 -13.19 -25.26 -66.29
C ASP A 82 -11.84 -24.54 -66.10
N GLY A 83 -10.90 -24.90 -66.98
CA GLY A 83 -9.66 -24.15 -67.15
C GLY A 83 -8.34 -24.92 -67.14
N GLY A 84 -8.34 -26.24 -67.31
CA GLY A 84 -7.11 -26.99 -67.61
C GLY A 84 -6.87 -27.10 -69.12
N GLY A 85 -6.00 -26.25 -69.67
CA GLY A 85 -5.44 -26.46 -71.02
C GLY A 85 -4.17 -27.32 -70.96
N PRO A 86 -4.01 -28.38 -71.79
CA PRO A 86 -2.75 -29.12 -71.86
C PRO A 86 -1.97 -28.84 -73.16
N ARG A 87 -0.63 -28.93 -73.02
CA ARG A 87 0.43 -29.16 -74.02
C ARG A 87 1.21 -27.95 -74.52
#